data_AF-A0A7J3DP07-F1
#
_entry.id   AF-A0A7J3DP07-F1
#
_cell.length_a   1.000
_cell.length_b   1.000
_cell.length_c   1.000
_cell.angle_alpha   90.00
_cell.angle_beta   90.00
_cell.angle_gamma   90.00
#
_symmetry.space_group_name_H-M   'P 1'
#
loop_
_entity.id
_entity.type
_entity.pdbx_description
1 polymer ?
#
loop_
_entity_poly.entity_id
_entity_poly.type
_entity_poly.pdbx_seq_one_letter_code
_entity_poly.pdbx_strand_id
1 'polypeptide(L)'
;MKEKGVSLLLSIFLLTILLGISLGISHFASRQIQMLRETGYSVNAFYAADSGIERALKEIIQNNSFSPSGSVNGGSYNVYCEYCQGANCPNSTPSYPNPCSPSSNCRAFNFCLKVIGRYSGVARAIQIDY
;
A
#
# COMPACT_ATOMS: atom_id res chain seq x y z
N MET A 1 60.89 1.31 -31.83
CA MET A 1 60.32 0.49 -30.72
C MET A 1 59.29 1.22 -29.85
N LYS A 2 58.80 2.43 -30.20
CA LYS A 2 57.88 3.23 -29.37
C LYS A 2 56.37 2.95 -29.58
N GLU A 3 55.98 2.31 -30.68
CA GLU A 3 54.56 2.11 -31.09
C GLU A 3 53.82 1.02 -30.28
N LYS A 4 54.52 -0.01 -29.78
CA LYS A 4 53.87 -1.19 -29.18
C LYS A 4 53.25 -0.93 -27.80
N GLY A 5 53.74 0.06 -27.06
CA GLY A 5 53.22 0.39 -25.72
C GLY A 5 51.87 1.11 -25.74
N VAL A 6 51.60 1.89 -26.80
CA VAL A 6 50.37 2.69 -26.92
C VAL A 6 49.14 1.81 -27.16
N SER A 7 49.28 0.76 -27.97
CA SER A 7 48.21 -0.21 -28.23
C SER A 7 47.75 -0.93 -26.96
N LEU A 8 48.70 -1.33 -26.10
CA LEU A 8 48.39 -2.01 -24.84
C LEU A 8 47.65 -1.08 -23.85
N LEU A 9 48.05 0.20 -23.79
CA LEU A 9 47.41 1.20 -22.95
C LEU A 9 45.97 1.49 -23.41
N LEU A 10 45.74 1.55 -24.73
CA LEU A 10 44.41 1.68 -25.32
C LEU A 10 43.50 0.48 -24.96
N SER A 11 44.01 -0.74 -25.06
CA SER A 11 43.24 -1.94 -24.70
C SER A 11 42.84 -1.94 -23.22
N ILE A 12 43.76 -1.55 -22.33
CA ILE A 12 43.46 -1.46 -20.89
C ILE A 12 42.38 -0.40 -20.63
N PHE A 13 42.46 0.77 -21.28
CA PHE A 13 41.42 1.79 -21.17
C PHE A 13 40.05 1.26 -21.59
N LEU A 14 39.97 0.60 -22.76
CA LEU A 14 38.72 0.01 -23.23
C LEU A 14 38.17 -1.04 -22.26
N LEU A 15 39.03 -1.90 -21.71
CA LEU A 15 38.62 -2.89 -20.71
C LEU A 15 38.09 -2.24 -19.43
N THR A 16 38.72 -1.17 -18.94
CA THR A 16 38.22 -0.46 -17.75
C THR A 16 36.88 0.21 -17.98
N ILE A 17 36.66 0.79 -19.18
CA ILE A 17 35.38 1.40 -19.54
C ILE A 17 34.29 0.32 -19.62
N LEU A 18 34.57 -0.80 -20.28
CA LEU A 18 33.63 -1.92 -20.38
C LEU A 18 33.29 -2.51 -19.01
N LEU A 19 34.28 -2.63 -18.11
CA LEU A 19 34.08 -3.09 -16.75
C LEU A 19 33.25 -2.10 -15.92
N GLY A 20 33.49 -0.79 -16.09
CA GLY A 20 32.69 0.25 -15.42
C GLY A 20 31.23 0.20 -15.84
N ILE A 21 30.97 0.01 -17.13
CA ILE A 21 29.60 -0.12 -17.66
C ILE A 21 28.91 -1.38 -17.10
N SER A 22 29.59 -2.53 -17.09
CA SER A 22 28.99 -3.78 -16.62
C SER A 22 28.61 -3.71 -15.14
N LEU A 23 29.50 -3.16 -14.29
CA LEU A 23 29.22 -2.95 -12.86
C LEU A 23 28.07 -1.97 -12.64
N GLY A 24 28.01 -0.90 -13.43
CA GLY A 24 26.91 0.07 -13.39
C GLY A 24 25.56 -0.59 -13.65
N ILE A 25 25.48 -1.45 -14.67
CA ILE A 25 24.25 -2.19 -15.02
C ILE A 25 23.89 -3.18 -13.90
N SER A 26 24.86 -3.92 -13.34
CA SER A 26 24.60 -4.87 -12.25
C SER A 26 24.02 -4.19 -11.02
N HIS A 27 24.57 -3.03 -10.63
CA HIS A 27 24.05 -2.28 -9.48
C HIS A 27 22.64 -1.73 -9.74
N PHE A 28 22.36 -1.26 -10.96
CA PHE A 28 21.04 -0.81 -11.35
C PHE A 28 20.00 -1.94 -11.33
N ALA A 29 20.35 -3.12 -11.85
CA ALA A 29 19.49 -4.30 -11.83
C ALA A 29 19.13 -4.74 -10.41
N SER A 30 20.11 -4.79 -9.50
CA SER A 30 19.87 -5.15 -8.09
C SER A 30 18.88 -4.23 -7.41
N ARG A 31 18.96 -2.91 -7.65
CA ARG A 31 18.00 -1.95 -7.10
C ARG A 31 16.60 -2.12 -7.67
N GLN A 32 16.48 -2.42 -8.96
CA GLN A 32 15.17 -2.67 -9.58
C GLN A 32 14.47 -3.88 -8.97
N ILE A 33 15.19 -4.96 -8.68
CA ILE A 33 14.61 -6.16 -8.04
C ILE A 33 14.02 -5.83 -6.67
N GLN A 34 14.69 -4.98 -5.88
CA GLN A 34 14.16 -4.55 -4.59
C GLN A 34 12.87 -3.73 -4.73
N MET A 35 12.83 -2.78 -5.67
CA MET A 35 11.62 -1.99 -5.94
C MET A 35 10.44 -2.85 -6.41
N LEU A 36 10.71 -3.88 -7.23
CA LEU A 36 9.68 -4.84 -7.66
C LEU A 36 9.10 -5.63 -6.48
N ARG A 37 9.93 -6.04 -5.52
CA ARG A 37 9.46 -6.72 -4.30
C ARG A 37 8.55 -5.84 -3.45
N GLU A 38 8.92 -4.58 -3.24
CA GLU A 38 8.09 -3.62 -2.51
C GLU A 38 6.75 -3.37 -3.20
N THR A 39 6.74 -3.36 -4.54
CA THR A 39 5.51 -3.29 -5.34
C THR A 39 4.64 -4.53 -5.11
N GLY A 40 5.22 -5.73 -5.08
CA GLY A 40 4.50 -6.96 -4.72
C GLY A 40 3.90 -6.92 -3.31
N TYR A 41 4.65 -6.44 -2.32
CA TYR A 41 4.15 -6.26 -0.96
C TYR A 41 3.02 -5.22 -0.88
N SER A 42 3.11 -4.16 -1.69
CA SER A 42 2.05 -3.17 -1.85
C SER A 42 0.75 -3.77 -2.37
N VAL A 43 0.81 -4.65 -3.37
CA VAL A 43 -0.37 -5.36 -3.89
C VAL A 43 -0.99 -6.23 -2.80
N ASN A 44 -0.19 -6.99 -2.05
CA ASN A 44 -0.70 -7.80 -0.94
C ASN A 44 -1.31 -6.96 0.19
N ALA A 45 -0.71 -5.81 0.53
CA ALA A 45 -1.27 -4.88 1.50
C ALA A 45 -2.61 -4.29 1.02
N PHE A 46 -2.73 -4.02 -0.28
CA PHE A 46 -3.99 -3.58 -0.88
C PHE A 46 -5.07 -4.66 -0.83
N TYR A 47 -4.74 -5.90 -1.20
CA TYR A 47 -5.66 -7.04 -1.07
C TYR A 47 -6.13 -7.26 0.37
N ALA A 48 -5.24 -7.06 1.36
CA ALA A 48 -5.62 -7.14 2.77
C ALA A 48 -6.60 -6.02 3.16
N ALA A 49 -6.41 -4.79 2.65
CA ALA A 49 -7.34 -3.69 2.88
C ALA A 49 -8.71 -3.94 2.25
N ASP A 50 -8.72 -4.42 1.00
CA ASP A 50 -9.93 -4.74 0.23
C ASP A 50 -10.72 -5.88 0.89
N SER A 51 -10.03 -6.95 1.30
CA SER A 51 -10.68 -8.03 2.06
C SER A 51 -11.27 -7.54 3.39
N GLY A 52 -10.58 -6.61 4.06
CA GLY A 52 -11.04 -6.01 5.31
C GLY A 52 -12.29 -5.14 5.13
N ILE A 53 -12.40 -4.40 4.02
CA ILE A 53 -13.55 -3.55 3.75
C ILE A 53 -14.80 -4.37 3.42
N GLU A 54 -14.66 -5.37 2.57
CA GLU A 54 -15.75 -6.27 2.20
C GLU A 54 -16.27 -7.04 3.41
N ARG A 55 -15.35 -7.51 4.27
CA ARG A 55 -15.73 -8.18 5.51
C ARG A 55 -16.47 -7.22 6.45
N ALA A 56 -15.94 -6.02 6.68
CA ALA A 56 -16.59 -5.06 7.57
C ALA A 56 -17.98 -4.68 7.05
N LEU A 57 -18.11 -4.41 5.75
CA LEU A 57 -19.39 -4.08 5.14
C LEU A 57 -20.40 -5.22 5.28
N LYS A 58 -19.98 -6.47 5.04
CA LYS A 58 -20.81 -7.65 5.25
C LYS A 58 -21.29 -7.78 6.70
N GLU A 59 -20.39 -7.61 7.67
CA GLU A 59 -20.73 -7.69 9.10
C GLU A 59 -21.68 -6.56 9.53
N ILE A 60 -21.48 -5.34 9.00
CA ILE A 60 -22.36 -4.19 9.20
C ILE A 60 -23.77 -4.47 8.68
N ILE A 61 -23.90 -4.98 7.45
CA ILE A 61 -25.21 -5.27 6.85
C ILE A 61 -25.96 -6.35 7.64
N GLN A 62 -25.25 -7.34 8.17
CA GLN A 62 -25.85 -8.48 8.87
C GLN A 62 -26.20 -8.17 10.33
N ASN A 63 -25.27 -7.55 11.06
CA ASN A 63 -25.30 -7.46 12.52
C ASN A 63 -25.17 -6.02 13.04
N ASN A 64 -25.13 -5.01 12.16
CA ASN A 64 -24.84 -3.61 12.50
C ASN A 64 -23.60 -3.45 13.40
N SER A 65 -22.61 -4.31 13.21
CA SER A 65 -21.37 -4.34 13.98
C SER A 65 -20.28 -5.01 13.15
N PHE A 66 -19.02 -4.70 13.43
CA PHE A 66 -17.89 -5.33 12.74
C PHE A 66 -16.67 -5.46 13.64
N SER A 67 -15.75 -6.35 13.26
CA SER A 67 -14.45 -6.48 13.91
C SER A 67 -13.47 -5.43 13.35
N PRO A 68 -12.90 -4.53 14.16
CA PRO A 68 -12.06 -3.43 13.68
C PRO A 68 -10.67 -3.87 13.19
N SER A 69 -10.33 -5.14 13.32
CA SER A 69 -9.04 -5.67 12.85
C SER A 69 -9.15 -7.14 12.47
N GLY A 70 -8.31 -7.56 11.54
CA GLY A 70 -8.19 -8.96 11.16
C GLY A 70 -6.92 -9.25 10.38
N SER A 71 -6.75 -10.50 9.99
CA SER A 71 -5.64 -10.95 9.16
C SER A 71 -6.13 -11.84 8.02
N VAL A 72 -5.41 -11.81 6.90
CA VAL A 72 -5.68 -12.61 5.70
C VAL A 72 -4.35 -12.94 5.02
N ASN A 73 -4.06 -14.22 4.83
CA ASN A 73 -2.88 -14.72 4.10
C ASN A 73 -1.55 -14.02 4.46
N GLY A 74 -1.29 -13.81 5.75
CA GLY A 74 -0.08 -13.14 6.25
C GLY A 74 -0.09 -11.60 6.20
N GLY A 75 -1.13 -11.01 5.62
CA GLY A 75 -1.46 -9.58 5.75
C GLY A 75 -2.36 -9.33 6.96
N SER A 76 -2.34 -8.10 7.46
CA SER A 76 -3.25 -7.62 8.50
C SER A 76 -4.00 -6.39 8.00
N TYR A 77 -5.19 -6.14 8.52
CA TYR A 77 -5.93 -4.91 8.25
C TYR A 77 -6.53 -4.35 9.52
N ASN A 78 -6.72 -3.04 9.53
CA ASN A 78 -7.49 -2.32 10.54
C ASN A 78 -8.57 -1.49 9.85
N VAL A 79 -9.79 -1.56 10.37
CA VAL A 79 -10.97 -0.87 9.89
C VAL A 79 -11.31 0.24 10.87
N TYR A 80 -11.46 1.43 10.34
CA TYR A 80 -11.90 2.63 11.05
C TYR A 80 -13.24 3.03 10.47
N CYS A 81 -14.21 3.26 11.33
CA CYS A 81 -15.53 3.70 10.92
C CYS A 81 -15.86 5.04 11.56
N GLU A 82 -16.30 5.96 10.71
CA GLU A 82 -16.71 7.29 11.09
C GLU A 82 -18.12 7.56 10.58
N TYR A 83 -18.89 8.36 11.31
CA TYR A 83 -20.20 8.81 10.84
C TYR A 83 -20.38 10.30 11.06
N CYS A 84 -21.24 10.92 10.25
CA CYS A 84 -21.54 12.33 10.39
C CYS A 84 -22.47 12.55 11.60
N GLN A 85 -22.08 13.43 12.53
CA GLN A 85 -22.95 13.87 13.63
C GLN A 85 -23.15 15.39 13.60
N GLY A 86 -24.41 15.86 13.58
CA GLY A 86 -24.77 17.27 13.69
C GLY A 86 -25.76 17.77 12.63
N ALA A 87 -26.03 19.08 12.62
CA ALA A 87 -27.02 19.71 11.74
C ALA A 87 -26.64 19.70 10.24
N ASN A 88 -25.38 19.42 9.91
CA ASN A 88 -24.86 19.37 8.54
C ASN A 88 -24.92 17.96 7.92
N CYS A 89 -25.52 17.00 8.62
CA CYS A 89 -25.58 15.61 8.17
C CYS A 89 -26.89 15.34 7.43
N PRO A 90 -26.86 14.61 6.30
CA PRO A 90 -28.05 14.38 5.49
C PRO A 90 -29.15 13.60 6.23
N ASN A 91 -28.78 12.79 7.22
CA ASN A 91 -29.69 12.03 8.08
C ASN A 91 -29.33 12.23 9.55
N SER A 92 -30.24 12.82 10.34
CA SER A 92 -30.05 13.08 11.78
C SER A 92 -30.48 11.92 12.69
N THR A 93 -30.93 10.81 12.11
CA THR A 93 -31.36 9.62 12.83
C THR A 93 -30.80 8.37 12.18
N PRO A 94 -29.69 7.80 12.69
CA PRO A 94 -29.38 6.45 12.26
C PRO A 94 -28.90 5.54 13.39
N SER A 95 -29.25 4.27 13.27
CA SER A 95 -28.48 3.19 13.91
C SER A 95 -27.13 3.13 13.20
N TYR A 96 -26.08 3.64 13.84
CA TYR A 96 -24.73 3.49 13.33
C TYR A 96 -24.18 2.12 13.69
N PRO A 97 -23.29 1.54 12.86
CA PRO A 97 -22.64 0.30 13.23
C PRO A 97 -21.69 0.48 14.42
N ASN A 98 -21.60 -0.50 15.31
CA ASN A 98 -20.55 -0.52 16.34
C ASN A 98 -19.24 -1.11 15.77
N PRO A 99 -18.04 -0.51 15.97
CA PRO A 99 -17.68 0.67 16.75
C PRO A 99 -17.41 1.93 15.93
N CYS A 100 -18.38 2.40 15.14
CA CYS A 100 -18.25 3.68 14.44
C CYS A 100 -18.25 4.86 15.43
N SER A 101 -17.47 5.89 15.13
CA SER A 101 -17.33 7.09 15.95
C SER A 101 -17.77 8.35 15.19
N PRO A 102 -18.32 9.37 15.87
CA PRO A 102 -18.72 10.60 15.20
C PRO A 102 -17.51 11.38 14.70
N SER A 103 -17.60 11.93 13.48
CA SER A 103 -16.53 12.71 12.84
C SER A 103 -17.11 13.78 11.94
N SER A 104 -16.53 14.98 11.98
CA SER A 104 -16.84 16.06 11.03
C SER A 104 -16.25 15.83 9.64
N ASN A 105 -15.38 14.83 9.48
CA ASN A 105 -14.73 14.52 8.21
C ASN A 105 -15.54 13.55 7.35
N CYS A 106 -16.49 12.82 7.95
CA CYS A 106 -17.40 11.97 7.20
C CYS A 106 -18.60 12.78 6.71
N ARG A 107 -18.79 12.87 5.39
CA ARG A 107 -19.93 13.55 4.75
C ARG A 107 -20.89 12.59 4.04
N ALA A 108 -20.70 11.29 4.25
CA ALA A 108 -21.55 10.26 3.68
C ALA A 108 -22.94 10.24 4.34
N PHE A 109 -23.91 9.60 3.70
CA PHE A 109 -25.29 9.53 4.19
C PHE A 109 -25.41 8.64 5.44
N ASN A 110 -24.62 7.57 5.52
CA ASN A 110 -24.66 6.61 6.61
C ASN A 110 -23.35 6.62 7.40
N PHE A 111 -22.24 6.25 6.76
CA PHE A 111 -20.93 6.12 7.40
C PHE A 111 -19.80 6.12 6.38
N CYS A 112 -18.59 6.40 6.85
CA CYS A 112 -17.35 6.34 6.10
C CYS A 112 -16.50 5.22 6.71
N LEU A 113 -16.09 4.27 5.88
CA LEU A 113 -15.18 3.20 6.27
C LEU A 113 -13.81 3.44 5.66
N LYS A 114 -12.79 3.44 6.51
CA LYS A 114 -11.39 3.51 6.11
C LYS A 114 -10.70 2.24 6.58
N VAL A 115 -10.09 1.51 5.66
CA VAL A 115 -9.36 0.29 5.96
C VAL A 115 -7.90 0.47 5.61
N ILE A 116 -7.01 0.07 6.52
CA ILE A 116 -5.56 0.09 6.32
C ILE A 116 -5.05 -1.34 6.34
N GLY A 117 -4.69 -1.87 5.17
CA GLY A 117 -4.02 -3.14 5.01
C GLY A 117 -2.50 -3.00 5.13
N ARG A 118 -1.86 -3.99 5.75
CA ARG A 118 -0.41 -4.05 6.02
C ARG A 118 0.15 -5.40 5.64
N TYR A 119 1.26 -5.40 4.92
CA TYR A 119 1.99 -6.60 4.53
C TYR A 119 3.49 -6.29 4.42
N SER A 120 4.34 -7.08 5.11
CA SER A 120 5.81 -6.97 5.08
C SER A 120 6.36 -5.53 5.15
N GLY A 121 5.82 -4.72 6.06
CA GLY A 121 6.25 -3.32 6.29
C GLY A 121 5.62 -2.28 5.34
N VAL A 122 4.88 -2.70 4.31
CA VAL A 122 4.14 -1.82 3.42
C VAL A 122 2.68 -1.70 3.89
N ALA A 123 2.12 -0.48 3.83
CA ALA A 123 0.73 -0.21 4.15
C ALA A 123 0.00 0.44 2.97
N ARG A 124 -1.25 0.03 2.74
CA ARG A 124 -2.17 0.63 1.78
C ARG A 124 -3.52 0.88 2.44
N ALA A 125 -4.17 1.96 2.08
CA ALA A 125 -5.46 2.34 2.64
C ALA A 125 -6.52 2.47 1.55
N ILE A 126 -7.74 2.06 1.89
CA ILE A 126 -8.95 2.21 1.07
C ILE A 126 -9.97 2.94 1.92
N GLN A 127 -10.70 3.88 1.33
CA GLN A 127 -11.81 4.55 1.97
C GLN A 127 -13.04 4.47 1.06
N ILE A 128 -14.19 4.16 1.67
CA ILE A 128 -15.50 4.25 1.04
C ILE A 128 -16.41 5.12 1.88
N ASP A 129 -17.21 5.93 1.19
CA ASP A 129 -18.20 6.81 1.78
C ASP A 129 -19.58 6.29 1.33
N TYR A 130 -20.39 5.80 2.26
CA TYR A 130 -21.67 5.11 2.01
C TYR A 130 -22.90 5.93 2.44
#